data_AF-A0A8J3VW97-F1
#
_entry.id   AF-A0A8J3VW97-F1
#
_cell.length_a   1.000
_cell.length_b   1.000
_cell.length_c   1.000
_cell.angle_alpha   90.00
_cell.angle_beta   90.00
_cell.angle_gamma   90.00
#
_symmetry.space_group_name_H-M   'P 1'
#
loop_
_entity.id
_entity.type
_entity.pdbx_description
1 polymer ?
#
loop_
_entity_poly.entity_id
_entity_poly.type
_entity_poly.pdbx_seq_one_letter_code
_entity_poly.pdbx_strand_id
1 'polypeptide(L)'
;MASDNTLDLYRAAVADLLTAVDGNAGPDGVVRVAGTIHEHLAMAAMNDVLSRTPGGPQTVAQTLLREIWNFRPDEHGPMSLLATWMRVYLQSQVDVAWWGHLDPYLTRADLVNSHDLASLAALRRQGALRFRYRRQPRGLPGRALRKAERRVWPHRVPHTAGMRFPYARPEAVAWLNALGVEFRAACGDAAAPPLWVNSMARTIEHQNHLRGLGYLTVLPSAHCVGYAMDLEMTWMRRFNAHTALQRILFEHLATGEVNVIDEGQVWHVCLSPAAVARLRRDTGETPAG
;
A
#
# COMPACT_ATOMS: atom_id res chain seq x y z
N MET A 1 -9.26 19.04 2.28
CA MET A 1 -9.04 17.65 2.73
C MET A 1 -10.39 17.05 3.11
N ALA A 2 -10.60 15.75 2.91
CA ALA A 2 -11.80 15.08 3.41
C ALA A 2 -11.71 15.11 4.95
N SER A 3 -12.80 15.40 5.64
CA SER A 3 -12.82 15.22 7.10
C SER A 3 -12.71 13.73 7.40
N ASP A 4 -12.20 13.36 8.59
CA ASP A 4 -12.00 11.95 8.97
C ASP A 4 -13.30 11.13 8.81
N ASN A 5 -14.45 11.75 9.13
CA ASN A 5 -15.77 11.16 8.93
C ASN A 5 -16.08 10.79 7.46
N THR A 6 -15.63 11.58 6.48
CA THR A 6 -15.84 11.24 5.06
C THR A 6 -15.08 9.98 4.65
N LEU A 7 -13.85 9.78 5.14
CA LEU A 7 -13.06 8.58 4.78
C LEU A 7 -13.61 7.32 5.45
N ASP A 8 -14.15 7.43 6.66
CA ASP A 8 -14.79 6.31 7.35
C ASP A 8 -16.09 5.91 6.67
N LEU A 9 -16.92 6.88 6.27
CA LEU A 9 -18.12 6.63 5.46
C LEU A 9 -17.77 5.97 4.13
N TYR A 10 -16.69 6.41 3.47
CA TYR A 10 -16.20 5.78 2.24
C TYR A 10 -15.81 4.32 2.47
N ARG A 11 -15.02 4.02 3.51
CA ARG A 11 -14.58 2.66 3.83
C ARG A 11 -15.76 1.74 4.18
N ALA A 12 -16.75 2.25 4.91
CA ALA A 12 -17.99 1.53 5.19
C ALA A 12 -18.74 1.21 3.90
N ALA A 13 -18.94 2.20 3.01
CA ALA A 13 -19.59 1.99 1.73
C ALA A 13 -18.83 0.98 0.84
N VAL A 14 -17.49 0.95 0.90
CA VAL A 14 -16.69 -0.06 0.19
C VAL A 14 -16.94 -1.45 0.76
N ALA A 15 -17.03 -1.60 2.09
CA ALA A 15 -17.35 -2.89 2.71
C ALA A 15 -18.76 -3.38 2.35
N ASP A 16 -19.73 -2.47 2.30
CA ASP A 16 -21.11 -2.77 1.89
C ASP A 16 -21.16 -3.23 0.43
N LEU A 17 -20.47 -2.53 -0.48
CA LEU A 17 -20.36 -2.93 -1.88
C LEU A 17 -19.74 -4.32 -2.03
N LEU A 18 -18.65 -4.62 -1.33
CA LEU A 18 -18.00 -5.93 -1.39
C LEU A 18 -18.93 -7.06 -0.91
N THR A 19 -19.68 -6.80 0.17
CA THR A 19 -20.70 -7.74 0.68
C THR A 19 -21.80 -7.97 -0.35
N ALA A 20 -22.27 -6.91 -1.01
CA ALA A 20 -23.29 -7.01 -2.05
C ALA A 20 -22.79 -7.77 -3.29
N VAL A 21 -21.53 -7.59 -3.68
CA VAL A 21 -20.91 -8.31 -4.81
C VAL A 21 -20.78 -9.80 -4.51
N ASP A 22 -20.33 -10.17 -3.31
CA ASP A 22 -20.22 -11.57 -2.90
C ASP A 22 -21.60 -12.27 -2.90
N GLY A 23 -22.66 -11.57 -2.51
CA GLY A 23 -24.04 -12.07 -2.56
C GLY A 23 -24.59 -12.30 -3.97
N ASN A 24 -23.94 -11.78 -5.02
CA ASN A 24 -24.40 -11.86 -6.41
C ASN A 24 -23.67 -12.92 -7.27
N ALA A 25 -22.86 -13.79 -6.66
CA ALA A 25 -22.14 -14.85 -7.36
C ALA A 25 -23.13 -15.86 -8.01
N GLY A 26 -23.19 -15.91 -9.35
CA GLY A 26 -24.06 -16.83 -10.10
C GLY A 26 -23.94 -16.67 -11.63
N PRO A 27 -24.71 -17.44 -12.42
CA PRO A 27 -24.59 -17.50 -13.89
C PRO A 27 -24.81 -16.15 -14.61
N ASP A 28 -25.72 -15.29 -14.12
CA ASP A 28 -25.87 -13.89 -14.59
C ASP A 28 -25.20 -12.88 -13.64
N GLY A 29 -24.27 -13.35 -12.80
CA GLY A 29 -23.64 -12.58 -11.74
C GLY A 29 -22.93 -11.33 -12.24
N VAL A 30 -22.32 -11.38 -13.43
CA VAL A 30 -21.57 -10.24 -14.00
C VAL A 30 -22.48 -9.03 -14.26
N VAL A 31 -23.68 -9.23 -14.80
CA VAL A 31 -24.62 -8.12 -15.09
C VAL A 31 -25.17 -7.53 -13.78
N ARG A 32 -25.53 -8.39 -12.82
CA ARG A 32 -25.99 -7.95 -11.49
C ARG A 32 -24.90 -7.19 -10.74
N VAL A 33 -23.67 -7.71 -10.72
CA VAL A 33 -22.50 -7.06 -10.13
C VAL A 33 -22.24 -5.70 -10.78
N ALA A 34 -22.35 -5.59 -12.10
CA ALA A 34 -22.19 -4.32 -12.80
C ALA A 34 -23.23 -3.27 -12.38
N GLY A 35 -24.50 -3.67 -12.24
CA GLY A 35 -25.57 -2.82 -11.71
C GLY A 35 -25.31 -2.38 -10.27
N THR A 36 -24.97 -3.33 -9.39
CA THR A 36 -24.63 -3.06 -7.98
C THR A 36 -23.48 -2.06 -7.85
N ILE A 37 -22.43 -2.19 -8.66
CA ILE A 37 -21.31 -1.25 -8.66
C ILE A 37 -21.77 0.14 -9.07
N HIS A 38 -22.56 0.26 -10.14
CA HIS A 38 -23.05 1.55 -10.60
C HIS A 38 -23.86 2.28 -9.52
N GLU A 39 -24.77 1.56 -8.86
CA GLU A 39 -25.60 2.09 -7.78
C GLU A 39 -24.77 2.55 -6.57
N HIS A 40 -23.83 1.71 -6.11
CA HIS A 40 -23.01 2.03 -4.93
C HIS A 40 -22.06 3.19 -5.19
N LEU A 41 -21.45 3.28 -6.38
CA LEU A 41 -20.55 4.38 -6.72
C LEU A 41 -21.27 5.74 -6.80
N ALA A 42 -22.59 5.74 -6.99
CA ALA A 42 -23.42 6.95 -6.96
C ALA A 42 -23.77 7.42 -5.53
N MET A 43 -23.54 6.60 -4.50
CA MET A 43 -23.76 7.00 -3.10
C MET A 43 -22.85 8.18 -2.73
N ALA A 44 -23.38 9.12 -1.93
CA ALA A 44 -22.64 10.32 -1.51
C ALA A 44 -21.28 10.00 -0.89
N ALA A 45 -21.23 8.99 0.00
CA ALA A 45 -20.01 8.55 0.66
C ALA A 45 -18.91 8.10 -0.33
N MET A 46 -19.29 7.42 -1.41
CA MET A 46 -18.37 7.04 -2.49
C MET A 46 -17.95 8.26 -3.30
N ASN A 47 -18.93 9.02 -3.78
CA ASN A 47 -18.70 10.16 -4.67
C ASN A 47 -17.81 11.25 -4.03
N ASP A 48 -17.93 11.49 -2.73
CA ASP A 48 -17.13 12.49 -2.01
C ASP A 48 -15.62 12.24 -2.09
N VAL A 49 -15.19 10.98 -2.14
CA VAL A 49 -13.78 10.59 -2.32
C VAL A 49 -13.45 10.47 -3.79
N LEU A 50 -14.29 9.77 -4.57
CA LEU A 50 -14.01 9.46 -5.97
C LEU A 50 -14.02 10.70 -6.87
N SER A 51 -14.77 11.74 -6.54
CA SER A 51 -14.74 13.03 -7.27
C SER A 51 -13.39 13.75 -7.20
N ARG A 52 -12.51 13.34 -6.27
CA ARG A 52 -11.17 13.91 -6.08
C ARG A 52 -10.08 13.12 -6.78
N THR A 53 -10.40 11.96 -7.35
CA THR A 53 -9.45 11.18 -8.13
C THR A 53 -9.36 11.76 -9.55
N PRO A 54 -8.20 11.64 -10.23
CA PRO A 54 -8.11 11.97 -11.65
C PRO A 54 -9.13 11.18 -12.47
N GLY A 55 -9.99 11.88 -13.21
CA GLY A 55 -11.04 11.26 -14.02
C GLY A 55 -12.33 10.91 -13.26
N GLY A 56 -12.39 11.13 -11.95
CA GLY A 56 -13.60 11.05 -11.15
C GLY A 56 -14.22 9.65 -11.00
N PRO A 57 -15.43 9.55 -10.41
CA PRO A 57 -16.12 8.27 -10.16
C PRO A 57 -16.40 7.47 -11.43
N GLN A 58 -16.59 8.13 -12.58
CA GLN A 58 -16.85 7.45 -13.85
C GLN A 58 -15.65 6.63 -14.32
N THR A 59 -14.43 7.14 -14.16
CA THR A 59 -13.21 6.42 -14.54
C THR A 59 -12.98 5.20 -13.63
N VAL A 60 -13.30 5.36 -12.35
CA VAL A 60 -13.23 4.27 -11.35
C VAL A 60 -14.25 3.17 -11.70
N ALA A 61 -15.49 3.54 -12.02
CA ALA A 61 -16.53 2.61 -12.46
C ALA A 61 -16.09 1.85 -13.72
N GLN A 62 -15.60 2.54 -14.74
CA GLN A 62 -15.12 1.92 -15.98
C GLN A 62 -13.97 0.95 -15.75
N THR A 63 -13.08 1.25 -14.82
CA THR A 63 -11.95 0.38 -14.48
C THR A 63 -12.42 -0.89 -13.75
N LEU A 64 -13.29 -0.75 -12.75
CA LEU A 64 -13.90 -1.90 -12.05
C LEU A 64 -14.62 -2.82 -13.02
N LEU A 65 -15.49 -2.24 -13.83
CA LEU A 65 -16.26 -2.97 -14.83
C LEU A 65 -15.35 -3.71 -15.81
N ARG A 66 -14.32 -3.04 -16.35
CA ARG A 66 -13.36 -3.68 -17.26
C ARG A 66 -12.65 -4.87 -16.61
N GLU A 67 -12.23 -4.75 -15.35
CA GLU A 67 -11.57 -5.85 -14.65
C GLU A 67 -12.53 -7.02 -14.42
N ILE A 68 -13.77 -6.74 -14.02
CA ILE A 68 -14.81 -7.76 -13.82
C ILE A 68 -15.13 -8.47 -15.14
N TRP A 69 -15.24 -7.75 -16.25
CA TRP A 69 -15.47 -8.33 -17.57
C TRP A 69 -14.32 -9.21 -18.05
N ASN A 70 -13.09 -8.89 -17.65
CA ASN A 70 -11.90 -9.68 -17.98
C ASN A 70 -11.63 -10.80 -16.98
N PHE A 71 -12.32 -10.82 -15.83
CA PHE A 71 -12.14 -11.83 -14.81
C PHE A 71 -12.66 -13.17 -15.31
N ARG A 72 -11.76 -14.16 -15.40
CA ARG A 72 -12.08 -15.54 -15.79
C ARG A 72 -11.81 -16.47 -14.59
N PRO A 73 -12.85 -16.97 -13.90
CA PRO A 73 -12.70 -17.76 -12.68
C PRO A 73 -11.81 -19.01 -12.84
N ASP A 74 -11.86 -19.65 -14.01
CA ASP A 74 -11.15 -20.92 -14.25
C ASP A 74 -9.66 -20.73 -14.61
N GLU A 75 -9.30 -19.57 -15.17
CA GLU A 75 -7.93 -19.27 -15.61
C GLU A 75 -7.13 -18.44 -14.58
N HIS A 76 -7.83 -17.67 -13.74
CA HIS A 76 -7.21 -16.70 -12.82
C HIS A 76 -7.50 -16.98 -11.33
N GLY A 77 -8.26 -18.04 -11.01
CA GLY A 77 -8.49 -18.48 -9.63
C GLY A 77 -9.85 -18.05 -9.04
N PRO A 78 -10.11 -18.40 -7.76
CA PRO A 78 -11.43 -18.27 -7.15
C PRO A 78 -11.95 -16.82 -7.10
N MET A 79 -13.28 -16.64 -7.06
CA MET A 79 -13.96 -15.33 -6.92
C MET A 79 -13.43 -14.45 -5.76
N SER A 80 -12.87 -15.09 -4.72
CA SER A 80 -12.19 -14.39 -3.62
C SER A 80 -11.01 -13.52 -4.08
N LEU A 81 -10.39 -13.84 -5.22
CA LEU A 81 -9.35 -13.03 -5.83
C LEU A 81 -9.92 -11.72 -6.41
N LEU A 82 -11.09 -11.76 -7.05
CA LEU A 82 -11.77 -10.58 -7.58
C LEU A 82 -12.22 -9.65 -6.46
N ALA A 83 -12.88 -10.18 -5.42
CA ALA A 83 -13.28 -9.39 -4.26
C ALA A 83 -12.06 -8.76 -3.56
N THR A 84 -10.95 -9.50 -3.44
CA THR A 84 -9.69 -8.97 -2.90
C THR A 84 -9.15 -7.83 -3.77
N TRP A 85 -9.13 -8.01 -5.10
CA TRP A 85 -8.69 -6.96 -6.01
C TRP A 85 -9.58 -5.72 -5.93
N MET A 86 -10.90 -5.89 -5.93
CA MET A 86 -11.86 -4.78 -5.82
C MET A 86 -11.65 -4.00 -4.53
N ARG A 87 -11.45 -4.71 -3.40
CA ARG A 87 -11.16 -4.09 -2.12
C ARG A 87 -9.88 -3.26 -2.17
N VAL A 88 -8.78 -3.84 -2.65
CA VAL A 88 -7.49 -3.13 -2.78
C VAL A 88 -7.63 -1.93 -3.71
N TYR A 89 -8.27 -2.10 -4.87
CA TYR A 89 -8.47 -1.02 -5.84
C TYR A 89 -9.32 0.12 -5.30
N LEU A 90 -10.47 -0.16 -4.69
CA LEU A 90 -11.35 0.84 -4.10
C LEU A 90 -10.68 1.54 -2.91
N GLN A 91 -10.02 0.80 -2.01
CA GLN A 91 -9.33 1.42 -0.89
C GLN A 91 -8.15 2.28 -1.34
N SER A 92 -7.47 1.93 -2.44
CA SER A 92 -6.39 2.75 -3.02
C SER A 92 -6.88 4.08 -3.61
N GLN A 93 -8.19 4.24 -3.87
CA GLN A 93 -8.72 5.53 -4.36
C GLN A 93 -8.58 6.65 -3.34
N VAL A 94 -8.45 6.34 -2.04
CA VAL A 94 -8.08 7.33 -1.02
C VAL A 94 -6.67 7.89 -1.31
N ASP A 95 -5.72 7.02 -1.63
CA ASP A 95 -4.35 7.42 -1.95
C ASP A 95 -4.32 8.24 -3.25
N VAL A 96 -5.12 7.85 -4.24
CA VAL A 96 -5.27 8.57 -5.50
C VAL A 96 -5.94 9.93 -5.30
N ALA A 97 -6.95 10.03 -4.43
CA ALA A 97 -7.56 11.30 -4.07
C ALA A 97 -6.58 12.23 -3.33
N TRP A 98 -5.63 11.67 -2.58
CA TRP A 98 -4.58 12.44 -1.91
C TRP A 98 -3.46 12.88 -2.85
N TRP A 99 -2.97 11.99 -3.70
CA TRP A 99 -1.70 12.18 -4.40
C TRP A 99 -1.75 11.98 -5.91
N GLY A 100 -2.90 11.62 -6.48
CA GLY A 100 -3.06 11.32 -7.90
C GLY A 100 -2.84 12.52 -8.83
N HIS A 101 -2.73 13.73 -8.29
CA HIS A 101 -2.39 14.94 -9.02
C HIS A 101 -0.87 15.17 -9.17
N LEU A 102 -0.04 14.39 -8.48
CA LEU A 102 1.42 14.52 -8.56
C LEU A 102 1.99 13.68 -9.71
N ASP A 103 3.07 14.18 -10.30
CA ASP A 103 3.79 13.45 -11.33
C ASP A 103 4.47 12.21 -10.75
N PRO A 104 4.22 11.01 -11.29
CA PRO A 104 4.85 9.79 -10.81
C PRO A 104 6.27 9.64 -11.36
N TYR A 105 7.12 8.94 -10.62
CA TYR A 105 8.41 8.47 -11.13
C TYR A 105 8.17 7.43 -12.23
N LEU A 106 8.50 7.75 -13.48
CA LEU A 106 8.25 6.87 -14.61
C LEU A 106 9.31 5.78 -14.66
N THR A 107 10.57 6.17 -14.52
CA THR A 107 11.74 5.34 -14.72
C THR A 107 12.61 5.25 -13.46
N ARG A 108 13.58 4.33 -13.50
CA ARG A 108 14.60 4.26 -12.45
C ARG A 108 15.47 5.52 -12.37
N ALA A 109 15.71 6.19 -13.50
CA ALA A 109 16.54 7.39 -13.52
C ALA A 109 15.86 8.51 -12.72
N ASP A 110 14.54 8.65 -12.87
CA ASP A 110 13.72 9.61 -12.14
C ASP A 110 13.88 9.42 -10.63
N LEU A 111 13.73 8.17 -10.13
CA LEU A 111 13.91 7.86 -8.70
C LEU A 111 15.32 8.17 -8.18
N VAL A 112 16.37 7.87 -8.96
CA VAL A 112 17.75 8.02 -8.51
C VAL A 112 18.17 9.49 -8.47
N ASN A 113 17.64 10.28 -9.40
CA ASN A 113 17.98 11.70 -9.55
C ASN A 113 17.01 12.61 -8.78
N SER A 114 15.93 12.08 -8.22
CA SER A 114 14.94 12.87 -7.48
C SER A 114 15.52 13.51 -6.23
N HIS A 115 15.29 14.81 -6.08
CA HIS A 115 15.78 15.60 -4.95
C HIS A 115 14.95 15.38 -3.67
N ASP A 116 13.72 14.92 -3.82
CA ASP A 116 12.76 14.70 -2.74
C ASP A 116 12.82 13.29 -2.12
N LEU A 117 13.77 12.46 -2.55
CA LEU A 117 13.98 11.10 -2.04
C LEU A 117 15.34 10.94 -1.36
N ALA A 118 15.31 10.42 -0.14
CA ALA A 118 16.50 10.01 0.59
C ALA A 118 16.88 8.56 0.30
N SER A 119 18.19 8.29 0.27
CA SER A 119 18.74 6.94 0.14
C SER A 119 18.65 6.19 1.47
N LEU A 120 17.80 5.16 1.54
CA LEU A 120 17.72 4.27 2.72
C LEU A 120 19.03 3.51 2.96
N ALA A 121 19.87 3.35 1.94
CA ALA A 121 21.19 2.73 2.11
C ALA A 121 22.14 3.65 2.87
N ALA A 122 22.10 4.97 2.59
CA ALA A 122 22.89 5.97 3.30
C ALA A 122 22.41 6.11 4.76
N LEU A 123 21.09 6.29 4.96
CA LEU A 123 20.50 6.42 6.30
C LEU A 123 20.77 5.18 7.16
N ARG A 124 20.74 3.97 6.58
CA ARG A 124 21.10 2.74 7.29
C ARG A 124 22.56 2.73 7.75
N ARG A 125 23.50 3.20 6.92
CA ARG A 125 24.92 3.30 7.31
C ARG A 125 25.14 4.31 8.44
N GLN A 126 24.32 5.33 8.51
CA GLN A 126 24.33 6.34 9.58
C GLN A 126 23.60 5.90 10.85
N GLY A 127 23.01 4.69 10.87
CA GLY A 127 22.22 4.22 12.01
C GLY A 127 20.88 4.94 12.20
N ALA A 128 20.43 5.69 11.20
CA ALA A 128 19.25 6.56 11.27
C ALA A 128 17.90 5.83 11.04
N LEU A 129 17.91 4.51 10.83
CA LEU A 129 16.69 3.74 10.58
C LEU A 129 16.29 2.91 11.82
N ARG A 130 15.04 3.05 12.25
CA ARG A 130 14.41 2.25 13.32
C ARG A 130 13.60 1.07 12.79
N PHE A 131 13.57 0.89 11.47
CA PHE A 131 13.00 -0.26 10.78
C PHE A 131 14.06 -1.03 9.99
N ARG A 132 13.70 -2.23 9.53
CA ARG A 132 14.53 -3.08 8.67
C ARG A 132 13.90 -3.18 7.29
N TYR A 133 14.78 -3.36 6.31
CA TYR A 133 14.40 -3.72 4.95
C TYR A 133 15.50 -4.59 4.36
N ARG A 134 15.17 -5.32 3.31
CA ARG A 134 16.14 -6.07 2.51
C ARG A 134 15.98 -5.72 1.05
N ARG A 135 17.10 -5.51 0.35
CA ARG A 135 17.08 -5.24 -1.09
C ARG A 135 16.78 -6.49 -1.89
N GLN A 136 16.16 -6.31 -3.06
CA GLN A 136 16.05 -7.36 -4.08
C GLN A 136 17.45 -7.83 -4.51
N PRO A 137 17.59 -9.11 -4.85
CA PRO A 137 18.86 -9.70 -5.22
C PRO A 137 19.15 -9.30 -6.67
N ARG A 138 20.41 -8.98 -6.98
CA ARG A 138 20.80 -8.72 -8.37
C ARG A 138 21.23 -10.02 -9.04
N GLY A 139 20.65 -10.31 -10.20
CA GLY A 139 20.99 -11.46 -11.03
C GLY A 139 20.61 -12.83 -10.46
N LEU A 140 20.94 -13.88 -11.21
CA LEU A 140 20.73 -15.29 -10.83
C LEU A 140 21.53 -15.72 -9.58
N PRO A 141 22.82 -15.33 -9.41
CA PRO A 141 23.60 -15.74 -8.25
C PRO A 141 22.99 -15.23 -6.94
N GLY A 142 22.54 -13.98 -6.91
CA GLY A 142 21.85 -13.41 -5.75
C GLY A 142 20.55 -14.16 -5.42
N ARG A 143 19.80 -14.58 -6.44
CA ARG A 143 18.57 -15.39 -6.24
C ARG A 143 18.88 -16.77 -5.66
N ALA A 144 19.92 -17.44 -6.16
CA ALA A 144 20.34 -18.75 -5.67
C ALA A 144 20.79 -18.67 -4.21
N LEU A 145 21.62 -17.69 -3.86
CA LEU A 145 22.04 -17.45 -2.47
C LEU A 145 20.84 -17.21 -1.56
N ARG A 146 19.83 -16.44 -2.00
CA ARG A 146 18.60 -16.23 -1.21
C ARG A 146 17.76 -17.49 -1.04
N LYS A 147 17.73 -18.37 -2.04
CA LYS A 147 17.07 -19.67 -1.93
C LYS A 147 17.77 -20.54 -0.88
N ALA A 148 19.11 -20.54 -0.87
CA ALA A 148 19.90 -21.24 0.13
C ALA A 148 19.70 -20.65 1.54
N GLU A 149 19.82 -19.32 1.70
CA GLU A 149 19.65 -18.65 2.99
C GLU A 149 18.26 -18.91 3.59
N ARG A 150 17.20 -18.92 2.78
CA ARG A 150 15.85 -19.25 3.25
C ARG A 150 15.68 -20.69 3.72
N ARG A 151 16.47 -21.63 3.17
CA ARG A 151 16.46 -23.03 3.60
C ARG A 151 17.25 -23.23 4.90
N VAL A 152 18.38 -22.54 5.03
CA VAL A 152 19.29 -22.70 6.19
C VAL A 152 18.85 -21.85 7.38
N TRP A 153 18.34 -20.63 7.14
CA TRP A 153 17.91 -19.69 8.18
C TRP A 153 16.52 -19.10 7.90
N PRO A 154 15.46 -19.91 7.97
CA PRO A 154 14.09 -19.46 7.68
C PRO A 154 13.59 -18.37 8.65
N HIS A 155 14.22 -18.22 9.81
CA HIS A 155 13.84 -17.26 10.87
C HIS A 155 14.63 -15.95 10.85
N ARG A 156 15.44 -15.68 9.83
CA ARG A 156 16.28 -14.47 9.79
C ARG A 156 15.63 -13.29 9.09
N VAL A 157 14.79 -13.55 8.08
CA VAL A 157 14.26 -12.56 7.15
C VAL A 157 12.90 -13.01 6.57
N PRO A 158 12.02 -12.08 6.16
CA PRO A 158 10.80 -12.40 5.43
C PRO A 158 11.06 -13.11 4.10
N HIS A 159 10.06 -13.85 3.63
CA HIS A 159 10.14 -14.63 2.39
C HIS A 159 9.92 -13.81 1.11
N THR A 160 9.77 -12.48 1.20
CA THR A 160 9.57 -11.62 0.05
C THR A 160 10.78 -11.48 -0.85
N ALA A 161 10.54 -10.90 -2.03
CA ALA A 161 11.61 -10.42 -2.89
C ALA A 161 12.38 -9.26 -2.22
N GLY A 162 11.78 -8.52 -1.29
CA GLY A 162 12.36 -7.31 -0.74
C GLY A 162 12.28 -6.13 -1.70
N MET A 163 12.98 -5.05 -1.32
CA MET A 163 12.85 -3.71 -1.88
C MET A 163 13.75 -3.52 -3.11
N ARG A 164 13.13 -3.22 -4.27
CA ARG A 164 13.88 -2.96 -5.51
C ARG A 164 14.63 -1.63 -5.46
N PHE A 165 13.93 -0.58 -5.04
CA PHE A 165 14.43 0.79 -4.96
C PHE A 165 14.47 1.22 -3.49
N PRO A 166 15.65 1.27 -2.84
CA PRO A 166 15.77 1.65 -1.44
C PRO A 166 15.80 3.18 -1.28
N TYR A 167 14.77 3.84 -1.79
CA TYR A 167 14.57 5.28 -1.75
C TYR A 167 13.21 5.59 -1.15
N ALA A 168 13.13 6.65 -0.36
CA ALA A 168 11.92 7.06 0.34
C ALA A 168 11.93 8.56 0.56
N ARG A 169 10.74 9.15 0.59
CA ARG A 169 10.59 10.53 1.04
C ARG A 169 11.03 10.68 2.51
N PRO A 170 11.68 11.79 2.91
CA PRO A 170 12.08 12.02 4.30
C PRO A 170 10.94 11.84 5.30
N GLU A 171 9.73 12.28 4.98
CA GLU A 171 8.54 12.18 5.82
C GLU A 171 8.13 10.72 6.03
N ALA A 172 8.20 9.90 4.98
CA ALA A 172 7.95 8.47 5.09
C ALA A 172 8.99 7.78 5.98
N VAL A 173 10.26 8.20 5.92
CA VAL A 173 11.31 7.70 6.83
C VAL A 173 11.04 8.14 8.27
N ALA A 174 10.71 9.41 8.50
CA ALA A 174 10.42 9.95 9.82
C ALA A 174 9.23 9.22 10.46
N TRP A 175 8.15 9.04 9.71
CA TRP A 175 6.97 8.32 10.17
C TRP A 175 7.27 6.84 10.47
N LEU A 176 7.96 6.12 9.57
CA LEU A 176 8.36 4.73 9.82
C LEU A 176 9.30 4.58 11.01
N ASN A 177 10.13 5.60 11.28
CA ASN A 177 10.99 5.61 12.45
C ASN A 177 10.19 5.76 13.74
N ALA A 178 9.21 6.67 13.76
CA ALA A 178 8.28 6.85 14.87
C ALA A 178 7.46 5.58 15.11
N LEU A 179 6.85 5.03 14.05
CA LEU A 179 6.12 3.76 14.09
C LEU A 179 6.99 2.61 14.63
N GLY A 180 8.26 2.54 14.22
CA GLY A 180 9.19 1.51 14.71
C GLY A 180 9.47 1.61 16.21
N VAL A 181 9.46 2.82 16.79
CA VAL A 181 9.59 3.04 18.23
C VAL A 181 8.30 2.65 18.95
N GLU A 182 7.16 3.13 18.45
CA GLU A 182 5.84 2.83 19.02
C GLU A 182 5.54 1.33 18.99
N PHE A 183 5.81 0.67 17.86
CA PHE A 183 5.66 -0.77 17.71
C PHE A 183 6.50 -1.54 18.73
N ARG A 184 7.76 -1.13 18.94
CA ARG A 184 8.61 -1.77 19.96
C ARG A 184 8.04 -1.57 21.35
N ALA A 185 7.55 -0.37 21.68
CA ALA A 185 6.92 -0.10 22.97
C ALA A 185 5.66 -0.96 23.18
N ALA A 186 4.83 -1.10 22.15
CA ALA A 186 3.59 -1.90 22.20
C ALA A 186 3.84 -3.41 22.34
N CYS A 187 5.00 -3.91 21.94
CA CYS A 187 5.37 -5.32 22.13
C CYS A 187 5.93 -5.63 23.53
N GLY A 188 6.28 -4.62 24.34
CA GLY A 188 6.82 -4.80 25.69
C GLY A 188 8.21 -5.47 25.74
N ASP A 189 8.52 -6.15 26.85
CA ASP A 189 9.80 -6.83 27.12
C ASP A 189 10.05 -8.10 26.29
N ALA A 190 9.05 -8.53 25.50
CA ALA A 190 9.26 -9.59 24.52
C ALA A 190 10.28 -9.12 23.47
N ALA A 191 11.10 -10.03 22.95
CA ALA A 191 12.03 -9.74 21.86
C ALA A 191 11.27 -9.42 20.56
N ALA A 192 10.68 -8.23 20.50
CA ALA A 192 9.89 -7.76 19.38
C ALA A 192 10.76 -7.79 18.12
N PRO A 193 10.30 -8.42 17.03
CA PRO A 193 11.03 -8.33 15.78
C PRO A 193 11.11 -6.84 15.39
N PRO A 194 12.17 -6.41 14.71
CA PRO A 194 12.18 -5.07 14.17
C PRO A 194 11.06 -4.91 13.14
N LEU A 195 10.41 -3.74 13.11
CA LEU A 195 9.49 -3.36 12.05
C LEU A 195 10.13 -3.62 10.69
N TRP A 196 9.42 -4.28 9.77
CA TRP A 196 9.98 -4.70 8.50
C TRP A 196 9.19 -4.12 7.32
N VAL A 197 9.91 -3.42 6.46
CA VAL A 197 9.39 -2.72 5.29
C VAL A 197 9.85 -3.45 4.02
N ASN A 198 8.89 -3.84 3.18
CA ASN A 198 9.13 -4.60 1.96
C ASN A 198 9.29 -3.70 0.72
N SER A 199 8.52 -2.62 0.64
CA SER A 199 8.52 -1.68 -0.49
C SER A 199 8.37 -0.24 -0.01
N MET A 200 8.92 0.69 -0.79
CA MET A 200 8.79 2.14 -0.64
C MET A 200 8.47 2.74 -2.01
N ALA A 201 9.20 3.78 -2.45
CA ALA A 201 9.03 4.37 -3.77
C ALA A 201 9.23 3.32 -4.89
N ARG A 202 8.34 3.36 -5.88
CA ARG A 202 8.38 2.53 -7.09
C ARG A 202 8.36 3.43 -8.32
N THR A 203 8.63 2.82 -9.47
CA THR A 203 8.47 3.46 -10.78
C THR A 203 7.22 2.91 -11.45
N ILE A 204 6.63 3.67 -12.37
CA ILE A 204 5.54 3.18 -13.24
C ILE A 204 6.00 1.93 -14.02
N GLU A 205 7.22 1.94 -14.57
CA GLU A 205 7.80 0.76 -15.23
C GLU A 205 7.80 -0.48 -14.32
N HIS A 206 8.20 -0.31 -13.05
CA HIS A 206 8.23 -1.42 -12.11
C HIS A 206 6.84 -1.88 -11.71
N GLN A 207 5.90 -0.95 -11.52
CA GLN A 207 4.51 -1.26 -11.21
C GLN A 207 3.86 -2.05 -12.36
N ASN A 208 4.04 -1.62 -13.61
CA ASN A 208 3.58 -2.35 -14.80
C ASN A 208 4.23 -3.74 -14.92
N HIS A 209 5.53 -3.84 -14.62
CA HIS A 209 6.20 -5.13 -14.60
C HIS A 209 5.62 -6.08 -13.53
N LEU A 210 5.32 -5.58 -12.33
CA LEU A 210 4.66 -6.37 -11.28
C LEU A 210 3.24 -6.79 -11.71
N ARG A 211 2.47 -5.90 -12.33
CA ARG A 211 1.16 -6.21 -12.90
C ARG A 211 1.25 -7.32 -13.94
N GLY A 212 2.22 -7.24 -14.85
CA GLY A 212 2.49 -8.29 -15.85
C GLY A 212 2.93 -9.64 -15.26
N LEU A 213 3.37 -9.66 -14.00
CA LEU A 213 3.67 -10.89 -13.25
C LEU A 213 2.49 -11.39 -12.41
N GLY A 214 1.32 -10.75 -12.50
CA GLY A 214 0.11 -11.13 -11.76
C GLY A 214 0.02 -10.61 -10.33
N TYR A 215 0.89 -9.66 -9.92
CA TYR A 215 0.75 -9.01 -8.61
C TYR A 215 -0.42 -8.02 -8.62
N LEU A 216 -1.17 -7.98 -7.52
CA LEU A 216 -2.20 -6.97 -7.25
C LEU A 216 -1.55 -5.58 -7.16
N THR A 217 -1.40 -4.94 -8.30
CA THR A 217 -0.75 -3.63 -8.42
C THR A 217 -1.65 -2.72 -9.21
N VAL A 218 -2.13 -1.67 -8.53
CA VAL A 218 -3.05 -0.69 -9.10
C VAL A 218 -2.29 0.53 -9.60
N LEU A 219 -2.85 1.20 -10.59
CA LEU A 219 -2.38 2.49 -11.10
C LEU A 219 -3.59 3.45 -11.19
N PRO A 220 -3.43 4.74 -10.85
CA PRO A 220 -2.24 5.37 -10.25
C PRO A 220 -1.88 4.78 -8.86
N SER A 221 -0.65 4.97 -8.39
CA SER A 221 -0.19 4.40 -7.11
C SER A 221 0.64 5.38 -6.31
N ALA A 222 0.35 5.50 -5.00
CA ALA A 222 1.12 6.32 -4.08
C ALA A 222 2.59 5.87 -3.91
N HIS A 223 2.93 4.62 -4.27
CA HIS A 223 4.33 4.21 -4.34
C HIS A 223 5.07 4.95 -5.45
N CYS A 224 4.39 5.24 -6.56
CA CYS A 224 4.99 5.91 -7.71
C CYS A 224 5.20 7.40 -7.49
N VAL A 225 4.69 7.96 -6.40
CA VAL A 225 4.96 9.33 -5.94
C VAL A 225 5.66 9.35 -4.58
N GLY A 226 6.03 8.18 -4.02
CA GLY A 226 6.90 8.04 -2.86
C GLY A 226 6.23 8.16 -1.48
N TYR A 227 4.89 8.27 -1.40
CA TYR A 227 4.16 8.41 -0.14
C TYR A 227 3.62 7.09 0.43
N ALA A 228 3.79 5.98 -0.28
CA ALA A 228 3.38 4.66 0.19
C ALA A 228 4.53 3.71 0.53
N MET A 229 4.23 2.78 1.43
CA MET A 229 5.11 1.75 1.93
C MET A 229 4.36 0.45 2.22
N ASP A 230 5.06 -0.68 2.10
CA ASP A 230 4.49 -2.00 2.41
C ASP A 230 5.14 -2.58 3.65
N LEU A 231 4.34 -2.97 4.64
CA LEU A 231 4.77 -3.56 5.90
C LEU A 231 4.54 -5.07 5.91
N GLU A 232 5.52 -5.85 6.37
CA GLU A 232 5.45 -7.33 6.36
C GLU A 232 4.61 -7.91 7.52
N MET A 233 3.30 -8.04 7.31
CA MET A 233 2.41 -8.61 8.33
C MET A 233 2.63 -10.10 8.56
N THR A 234 2.87 -10.88 7.51
CA THR A 234 3.16 -12.32 7.67
C THR A 234 4.43 -12.57 8.47
N TRP A 235 5.43 -11.69 8.33
CA TRP A 235 6.64 -11.77 9.16
C TRP A 235 6.31 -11.48 10.63
N MET A 236 5.55 -10.42 10.92
CA MET A 236 5.16 -10.10 12.30
C MET A 236 4.31 -11.20 12.95
N ARG A 237 3.47 -11.90 12.16
CA ARG A 237 2.68 -13.05 12.65
C ARG A 237 3.57 -14.15 13.23
N ARG A 238 4.75 -14.39 12.65
CA ARG A 238 5.70 -15.41 13.16
C ARG A 238 6.21 -15.13 14.58
N PHE A 239 6.19 -13.87 15.01
CA PHE A 239 6.59 -13.45 16.35
C PHE A 239 5.40 -13.09 17.23
N ASN A 240 4.18 -13.40 16.79
CA ASN A 240 2.93 -12.99 17.41
C ASN A 240 2.83 -11.45 17.65
N ALA A 241 3.56 -10.66 16.87
CA ALA A 241 3.64 -9.21 17.04
C ALA A 241 2.69 -8.45 16.08
N HIS A 242 2.07 -9.17 15.15
CA HIS A 242 1.18 -8.59 14.14
C HIS A 242 -0.04 -7.85 14.70
N THR A 243 -0.62 -8.33 15.81
CA THR A 243 -1.79 -7.70 16.44
C THR A 243 -1.45 -6.33 17.00
N ALA A 244 -0.27 -6.19 17.62
CA ALA A 244 0.25 -4.91 18.09
C ALA A 244 0.46 -3.93 16.93
N LEU A 245 1.10 -4.38 15.84
CA LEU A 245 1.29 -3.54 14.65
C LEU A 245 -0.04 -3.14 14.02
N GLN A 246 -0.97 -4.09 13.88
CA GLN A 246 -2.31 -3.85 13.34
C GLN A 246 -3.07 -2.80 14.15
N ARG A 247 -3.04 -2.91 15.49
CA ARG A 247 -3.69 -1.94 16.38
C ARG A 247 -3.15 -0.52 16.15
N ILE A 248 -1.83 -0.34 16.16
CA ILE A 248 -1.20 0.97 15.93
C ILE A 248 -1.55 1.51 14.54
N LEU A 249 -1.49 0.67 13.50
CA LEU A 249 -1.84 1.10 12.14
C LEU A 249 -3.30 1.55 12.03
N PHE A 250 -4.22 0.89 12.74
CA PHE A 250 -5.62 1.30 12.79
C PHE A 250 -5.86 2.55 13.64
N GLU A 251 -5.04 2.80 14.67
CA GLU A 251 -5.05 4.07 15.41
C GLU A 251 -4.63 5.24 14.49
N HIS A 252 -3.58 5.09 13.68
CA HIS A 252 -3.20 6.10 12.69
C HIS A 252 -4.20 6.22 11.52
N LEU A 253 -4.89 5.12 11.16
CA LEU A 253 -5.96 5.14 10.17
C LEU A 253 -7.15 5.98 10.65
N ALA A 254 -7.56 5.78 11.91
CA ALA A 254 -8.69 6.44 12.55
C ALA A 254 -8.46 7.96 12.73
N THR A 255 -7.20 8.38 12.88
CA THR A 255 -6.83 9.81 12.94
C THR A 255 -6.59 10.44 11.57
N GLY A 256 -6.82 9.70 10.48
CA GLY A 256 -6.63 10.19 9.11
C GLY A 256 -5.16 10.45 8.73
N GLU A 257 -4.20 9.96 9.52
CA GLU A 257 -2.78 10.15 9.25
C GLU A 257 -2.28 9.29 8.10
N VAL A 258 -2.86 8.10 7.97
CA VAL A 258 -2.53 7.15 6.92
C VAL A 258 -3.78 6.51 6.35
N ASN A 259 -3.65 5.98 5.15
CA ASN A 259 -4.54 4.95 4.63
C ASN A 259 -3.85 3.59 4.79
N VAL A 260 -4.59 2.56 5.18
CA VAL A 260 -4.08 1.20 5.41
C VAL A 260 -4.93 0.22 4.61
N ILE A 261 -4.28 -0.60 3.79
CA ILE A 261 -4.93 -1.59 2.94
C ILE A 261 -4.30 -2.95 3.22
N ASP A 262 -5.12 -3.92 3.60
CA ASP A 262 -4.68 -5.31 3.79
C ASP A 262 -4.48 -5.98 2.42
N GLU A 263 -3.23 -6.22 1.99
CA GLU A 263 -2.91 -6.98 0.76
C GLU A 263 -2.52 -8.44 1.08
N GLY A 264 -2.92 -8.93 2.26
CA GLY A 264 -2.66 -10.28 2.75
C GLY A 264 -1.27 -10.40 3.38
N GLN A 265 -0.25 -10.69 2.56
CA GLN A 265 1.10 -10.90 3.10
C GLN A 265 1.68 -9.62 3.70
N VAL A 266 1.49 -8.53 2.96
CA VAL A 266 1.92 -7.18 3.31
C VAL A 266 0.69 -6.31 3.50
N TRP A 267 0.81 -5.30 4.35
CA TRP A 267 -0.16 -4.21 4.40
C TRP A 267 0.44 -2.99 3.75
N HIS A 268 -0.31 -2.44 2.80
CA HIS A 268 0.02 -1.18 2.17
C HIS A 268 -0.38 -0.05 3.13
N VAL A 269 0.50 0.92 3.26
CA VAL A 269 0.27 2.12 4.06
C VAL A 269 0.64 3.33 3.20
N CYS A 270 -0.22 4.34 3.14
CA CYS A 270 0.03 5.61 2.46
C CYS A 270 -0.11 6.77 3.45
N LEU A 271 0.87 7.68 3.50
CA LEU A 271 0.75 8.90 4.32
C LEU A 271 -0.31 9.85 3.74
N SER A 272 -1.08 10.50 4.61
CA SER A 272 -2.00 11.56 4.21
C SER A 272 -1.27 12.91 4.03
N PRO A 273 -1.83 13.84 3.24
CA PRO A 273 -1.27 15.18 3.10
C PRO A 273 -1.12 15.94 4.43
N ALA A 274 -2.04 15.76 5.38
CA ALA A 274 -1.94 16.38 6.70
C ALA A 274 -0.78 15.81 7.52
N ALA A 275 -0.60 14.48 7.50
CA ALA A 275 0.53 13.84 8.19
C ALA A 275 1.87 14.31 7.61
N VAL A 276 1.98 14.38 6.27
CA VAL A 276 3.16 14.91 5.59
C VAL A 276 3.44 16.35 6.00
N ALA A 277 2.42 17.22 5.97
CA ALA A 277 2.57 18.62 6.37
C ALA A 277 3.01 18.78 7.83
N ARG A 278 2.52 17.91 8.74
CA ARG A 278 2.97 17.88 10.14
C ARG A 278 4.42 17.44 10.26
N LEU A 279 4.78 16.32 9.62
CA LEU A 279 6.14 15.78 9.66
C LEU A 279 7.17 16.80 9.15
N ARG A 280 6.87 17.53 8.07
CA ARG A 280 7.72 18.62 7.55
C ARG A 280 7.97 19.73 8.58
N ARG A 281 6.92 20.14 9.30
CA ARG A 281 7.05 21.14 10.37
C ARG A 281 7.94 20.62 11.50
N ASP A 282 7.75 19.37 11.90
CA ASP A 282 8.49 18.75 13.00
C ASP A 282 9.97 18.52 12.65
N THR A 283 10.28 18.26 11.38
CA THR A 283 11.66 18.07 10.89
C THR A 283 12.36 19.35 10.45
N GLY A 284 11.68 20.50 10.47
CA GLY A 284 12.23 21.79 10.05
C GLY A 284 12.36 21.95 8.53
N GLU A 285 11.72 21.10 7.73
CA GLU A 285 11.66 21.25 6.27
C GLU A 285 10.52 22.23 5.91
N THR A 286 10.88 23.45 5.53
CA THR A 286 9.91 24.43 5.01
C THR A 286 9.45 23.96 3.63
N PRO A 287 8.14 23.96 3.29
CA PRO A 287 7.69 23.56 1.96
C PRO A 287 8.36 24.45 0.90
N ALA A 288 9.02 23.84 -0.08
CA ALA A 288 9.41 24.53 -1.30
C ALA A 288 8.12 25.04 -1.97
N GLY A 289 8.01 26.36 -2.10
CA GLY A 289 6.91 27.03 -2.78
C GLY A 289 6.91 26.81 -4.29
#